data_AF-A0A3C0A7F2-F1
#
_entry.id   AF-A0A3C0A7F2-F1
#
_cell.length_a   1.000
_cell.length_b   1.000
_cell.length_c   1.000
_cell.angle_alpha   90.00
_cell.angle_beta   90.00
_cell.angle_gamma   90.00
#
_symmetry.space_group_name_H-M   'P 1'
#
loop_
_entity.id
_entity.type
_entity.pdbx_description
1 polymer ?
#
loop_
_entity_poly.entity_id
_entity_poly.type
_entity_poly.pdbx_seq_one_letter_code
_entity_poly.pdbx_strand_id
1 'polypeptide(L)'
;KVIMMAGGIGYGKAEQALKDTPQQGDKIVILGGENYRIGMGGAAVSSADTGAFSSGIELNAIQRSNPEMQKRAANAVRGMVESDVNPIVSIHDHGAGG
;
A
#
# COMPACT_ATOMS: atom_id res chain seq x y z
N LYS A 1 -21.91 -7.23 9.29
CA LYS A 1 -20.79 -7.27 8.30
C LYS A 1 -21.38 -7.14 6.90
N VAL A 2 -20.87 -6.24 6.06
CA VAL A 2 -21.28 -6.06 4.65
C VAL A 2 -20.14 -6.49 3.73
N ILE A 3 -20.45 -6.80 2.46
CA ILE A 3 -19.43 -7.08 1.45
C ILE A 3 -19.01 -5.76 0.81
N MET A 4 -17.72 -5.43 0.89
CA MET A 4 -17.09 -4.35 0.14
C MET A 4 -15.97 -4.95 -0.70
N MET A 5 -16.03 -4.78 -2.02
CA MET A 5 -15.05 -5.34 -2.97
C MET A 5 -14.60 -4.26 -3.96
N ALA A 6 -13.30 -4.21 -4.23
CA ALA A 6 -12.69 -3.36 -5.24
C ALA A 6 -11.70 -4.17 -6.07
N GLY A 7 -11.60 -3.86 -7.36
CA GLY A 7 -10.69 -4.51 -8.31
C GLY A 7 -10.48 -3.63 -9.55
N GLY A 8 -9.48 -3.97 -10.36
CA GLY A 8 -9.15 -3.23 -11.57
C GLY A 8 -8.10 -3.93 -12.43
N ILE A 9 -7.89 -3.40 -13.63
CA ILE A 9 -6.84 -3.86 -14.57
C ILE A 9 -5.86 -2.71 -14.85
N GLY A 10 -4.60 -3.07 -15.07
CA GLY A 10 -3.52 -2.14 -15.42
C GLY A 10 -2.63 -2.73 -16.52
N TYR A 11 -1.74 -1.91 -17.05
CA TYR A 11 -0.78 -2.30 -18.08
C TYR A 11 0.65 -2.05 -17.57
N GLY A 12 1.59 -2.86 -18.05
CA GLY A 12 3.01 -2.74 -17.73
C GLY A 12 3.87 -3.23 -18.89
N LYS A 13 5.17 -2.90 -18.86
CA LYS A 13 6.14 -3.40 -19.83
C LYS A 13 6.45 -4.86 -19.51
N ALA A 14 6.35 -5.75 -20.50
CA ALA A 14 6.57 -7.19 -20.30
C ALA A 14 7.96 -7.51 -19.73
N GLU A 15 8.98 -6.76 -20.14
CA GLU A 15 10.36 -6.89 -19.65
C GLU A 15 10.54 -6.50 -18.18
N GLN A 16 9.59 -5.77 -17.59
CA GLN A 16 9.60 -5.33 -16.18
C GLN A 16 8.57 -6.08 -15.33
N ALA A 17 8.03 -7.20 -15.83
CA ALA A 17 6.98 -7.97 -15.14
C ALA A 17 7.50 -8.74 -13.92
N LEU A 18 8.80 -9.03 -13.89
CA LEU A 18 9.47 -9.72 -12.78
C LEU A 18 10.25 -8.70 -11.95
N LYS A 19 10.20 -8.87 -10.63
CA LYS A 19 11.02 -8.07 -9.71
C LYS A 19 12.46 -8.55 -9.76
N ASP A 20 13.39 -7.61 -9.65
CA ASP A 20 14.79 -7.95 -9.43
C ASP A 20 15.03 -8.34 -7.97
N THR A 21 16.20 -8.91 -7.70
CA THR A 21 16.60 -9.33 -6.35
C THR A 21 17.33 -8.18 -5.66
N PRO A 22 16.81 -7.65 -4.53
CA PRO A 22 17.50 -6.64 -3.75
C PRO A 22 18.87 -7.12 -3.26
N GLN A 23 19.86 -6.23 -3.29
CA GLN A 23 21.24 -6.52 -2.91
C GLN A 23 21.69 -5.66 -1.71
N GLN A 24 22.77 -6.08 -1.06
CA GLN A 24 23.38 -5.29 -0.01
C GLN A 24 23.81 -3.93 -0.55
N GLY A 25 23.35 -2.85 0.08
CA GLY A 25 23.67 -1.47 -0.31
C GLY A 25 22.52 -0.75 -1.03
N ASP A 26 21.52 -1.48 -1.51
CA ASP A 26 20.30 -0.91 -2.08
C ASP A 26 19.59 0.01 -1.09
N LYS A 27 18.92 1.04 -1.63
CA LYS A 27 18.20 2.02 -0.83
C LYS A 27 16.75 1.58 -0.64
N ILE A 28 16.32 1.55 0.62
CA ILE A 28 14.91 1.39 0.97
C ILE A 28 14.27 2.77 1.01
N VAL A 29 13.23 2.95 0.21
CA VAL A 29 12.50 4.21 0.09
C VAL A 29 11.04 3.99 0.41
N ILE A 30 10.48 4.81 1.30
CA ILE A 30 9.04 4.90 1.51
C ILE A 30 8.52 6.00 0.59
N LEU A 31 7.67 5.63 -0.38
CA LEU A 31 7.06 6.56 -1.32
C LEU A 31 5.58 6.73 -0.97
N GLY A 32 5.17 7.97 -0.64
CA GLY A 32 3.77 8.27 -0.36
C GLY A 32 3.59 9.40 0.65
N GLY A 33 2.47 9.34 1.37
CA GLY A 33 2.12 10.31 2.41
C GLY A 33 2.74 9.98 3.76
N GLU A 34 2.57 10.91 4.70
CA GLU A 34 3.00 10.72 6.08
C GLU A 34 2.22 9.61 6.79
N ASN A 35 2.91 8.91 7.69
CA ASN A 35 2.30 7.90 8.55
C ASN A 35 1.64 8.53 9.77
N TYR A 36 0.43 8.06 10.08
CA TYR A 36 -0.33 8.45 11.27
C TYR A 36 -0.71 7.21 12.07
N ARG A 37 -1.13 7.40 13.33
CA ARG A 37 -1.70 6.33 14.17
C ARG A 37 -3.12 6.01 13.70
N ILE A 38 -3.23 5.29 12.59
CA ILE A 38 -4.49 4.89 11.94
C ILE A 38 -4.44 3.39 11.70
N GLY A 39 -5.56 2.68 11.88
CA GLY A 39 -5.61 1.26 11.53
C GLY A 39 -4.82 0.33 12.45
N MET A 40 -4.39 0.80 13.63
CA MET A 40 -3.49 0.04 14.51
C MET A 40 -4.11 -1.28 14.96
N GLY A 41 -3.48 -2.39 14.62
CA GLY A 41 -4.02 -3.72 14.93
C GLY A 41 -5.29 -4.07 14.14
N GLY A 42 -5.55 -3.40 13.01
CA GLY A 42 -6.76 -3.62 12.20
C GLY A 42 -6.95 -5.06 11.72
N ALA A 43 -5.87 -5.84 11.57
CA ALA A 43 -5.94 -7.28 11.28
C ALA A 43 -6.55 -8.10 12.44
N ALA A 44 -6.31 -7.69 13.68
CA ALA A 44 -6.94 -8.31 14.85
C ALA A 44 -8.43 -7.93 14.96
N VAL A 45 -8.80 -6.70 14.55
CA VAL A 45 -10.18 -6.23 14.58
C VAL A 45 -11.02 -6.83 13.43
N SER A 46 -10.43 -7.02 12.24
CA SER A 46 -11.13 -7.62 11.09
C SER A 46 -11.43 -9.12 11.27
N SER A 47 -10.74 -9.77 12.22
CA SER A 47 -10.84 -11.19 12.53
C SER A 47 -11.88 -11.53 13.60
N ALA A 48 -12.56 -10.54 14.20
CA ALA A 48 -13.58 -10.77 15.23
C ALA A 48 -14.98 -10.33 14.77
N ASP A 49 -15.99 -10.79 15.51
CA ASP A 49 -17.37 -10.38 15.30
C ASP A 49 -17.59 -8.89 15.65
N THR A 50 -18.40 -8.22 14.83
CA THR A 50 -18.70 -6.80 15.02
C THR A 50 -19.39 -6.58 16.37
N GLY A 51 -18.89 -5.64 17.18
CA GLY A 51 -19.43 -5.33 18.52
C GLY A 51 -18.87 -6.18 19.66
N ALA A 52 -17.89 -7.06 19.40
CA ALA A 52 -17.24 -7.88 20.43
C ALA A 52 -16.16 -7.11 21.25
N PHE A 53 -15.82 -5.88 20.87
CA PHE A 53 -14.73 -5.11 21.47
C PHE A 53 -15.19 -3.78 22.05
N SER A 54 -14.39 -3.23 22.98
CA SER A 54 -14.61 -1.90 23.54
C SER A 54 -14.38 -0.79 22.49
N SER A 55 -15.01 0.37 22.70
CA SER A 55 -14.99 1.50 21.76
C SER A 55 -13.60 1.94 21.29
N GLY A 56 -12.57 1.79 22.13
CA GLY A 56 -11.18 2.11 21.76
C GLY A 56 -10.60 1.21 20.66
N ILE A 57 -11.01 -0.06 20.61
CA ILE A 57 -10.56 -1.02 19.58
C ILE A 57 -11.34 -0.77 18.28
N GLU A 58 -12.61 -0.40 18.37
CA GLU A 58 -13.44 -0.09 17.19
C GLU A 58 -12.98 1.18 16.46
N LEU A 59 -12.45 2.18 17.17
CA LEU A 59 -11.86 3.38 16.55
C LEU A 59 -10.63 3.04 15.69
N ASN A 60 -9.90 1.96 15.99
CA ASN A 60 -8.80 1.49 15.15
C ASN A 60 -9.28 0.90 13.82
N ALA A 61 -10.57 0.55 13.68
CA ALA A 61 -11.14 0.10 12.41
C ALA A 61 -11.44 1.25 11.45
N ILE A 62 -11.40 2.51 11.91
CA ILE A 62 -11.65 3.68 11.06
C ILE A 62 -10.43 3.93 10.18
N GLN A 63 -10.65 3.88 8.87
CA GLN A 63 -9.64 4.11 7.85
C GLN A 63 -9.67 5.56 7.33
N ARG A 64 -8.54 6.01 6.78
CA ARG A 64 -8.39 7.32 6.13
C ARG A 64 -7.82 7.14 4.74
N SER A 65 -8.41 7.82 3.75
CA SER A 65 -7.88 7.85 2.39
C SER A 65 -7.36 9.24 2.01
N ASN A 66 -6.37 9.27 1.12
CA ASN A 66 -5.94 10.47 0.40
C ASN A 66 -5.62 10.09 -1.07
N PRO A 67 -6.63 10.07 -1.95
CA PRO A 67 -6.46 9.64 -3.34
C PRO A 67 -5.51 10.53 -4.15
N GLU A 68 -5.41 11.81 -3.83
CA GLU A 68 -4.48 12.73 -4.50
C GLU A 68 -3.02 12.34 -4.22
N MET A 69 -2.69 11.97 -2.99
CA MET A 69 -1.36 11.48 -2.65
C MET A 69 -1.05 10.16 -3.37
N GLN A 70 -2.01 9.24 -3.43
CA GLN A 70 -1.87 8.00 -4.20
C GLN A 70 -1.63 8.29 -5.69
N LYS A 71 -2.31 9.29 -6.26
CA LYS A 71 -2.10 9.71 -7.65
C LYS A 71 -0.68 10.25 -7.88
N ARG A 72 -0.14 11.04 -6.95
CA ARG A 72 1.25 11.53 -7.02
C ARG A 72 2.27 10.39 -6.97
N ALA A 73 2.12 9.46 -6.02
CA ALA A 73 2.97 8.28 -5.92
C ALA A 73 2.90 7.43 -7.21
N ALA A 74 1.69 7.19 -7.74
CA ALA A 74 1.50 6.45 -8.99
C ALA A 74 2.18 7.14 -10.19
N ASN A 75 2.11 8.48 -10.27
CA ASN A 75 2.79 9.23 -11.33
C ASN A 75 4.32 9.15 -11.20
N ALA A 76 4.88 9.15 -9.98
CA ALA A 76 6.33 8.97 -9.78
C ALA A 76 6.79 7.57 -10.20
N VAL A 77 6.06 6.52 -9.82
CA VAL A 77 6.32 5.13 -10.27
C VAL A 77 6.23 5.03 -11.78
N ARG A 78 5.19 5.62 -12.38
CA ARG A 78 5.02 5.65 -13.83
C ARG A 78 6.20 6.31 -14.53
N GLY A 79 6.69 7.45 -14.04
CA GLY A 79 7.85 8.13 -14.61
C GLY A 79 9.11 7.26 -14.61
N MET A 80 9.35 6.50 -13.53
CA MET A 80 10.47 5.55 -13.45
C MET A 80 10.31 4.36 -14.41
N VAL A 81 9.10 3.80 -14.51
CA VAL A 81 8.80 2.68 -15.42
C VAL A 81 8.92 3.09 -16.89
N GLU A 82 8.48 4.30 -17.23
CA GLU A 82 8.50 4.84 -18.60
C GLU A 82 9.88 5.36 -19.02
N SER A 83 10.81 5.55 -18.09
CA SER A 83 12.19 5.98 -18.36
C SER A 83 12.99 4.93 -19.14
N ASP A 84 14.05 5.38 -19.83
CA ASP A 84 15.00 4.50 -20.55
C ASP A 84 15.69 3.52 -19.59
N VAL A 85 15.96 3.97 -18.36
CA VAL A 85 16.50 3.16 -17.27
C VAL A 85 15.54 3.25 -16.09
N ASN A 86 14.94 2.12 -15.69
CA ASN A 86 14.11 2.04 -14.50
C ASN A 86 14.98 1.67 -13.28
N PRO A 87 15.13 2.57 -12.28
CA PRO A 87 15.97 2.30 -11.10
C PRO A 87 15.27 1.44 -10.03
N ILE A 88 13.98 1.10 -10.20
CA ILE A 88 13.22 0.33 -9.21
C ILE A 88 13.62 -1.15 -9.30
N VAL A 89 14.37 -1.62 -8.31
CA VAL A 89 14.72 -3.05 -8.15
C VAL A 89 13.48 -3.87 -7.74
N SER A 90 12.74 -3.38 -6.76
CA SER A 90 11.52 -4.01 -6.24
C SER A 90 10.60 -2.96 -5.65
N ILE A 91 9.29 -3.13 -5.84
CA ILE A 91 8.25 -2.28 -5.26
C ILE A 91 7.13 -3.16 -4.69
N HIS A 92 6.58 -2.75 -3.54
CA HIS A 92 5.47 -3.42 -2.89
C HIS A 92 4.60 -2.38 -2.16
N ASP A 93 3.33 -2.69 -2.00
CA ASP A 93 2.40 -1.87 -1.24
C ASP A 93 2.60 -2.06 0.28
N HIS A 94 2.25 -1.02 1.04
CA HIS A 94 2.11 -1.09 2.48
C HIS A 94 0.62 -1.24 2.81
N GLY A 95 0.29 -2.33 3.49
CA GLY A 95 -1.09 -2.79 3.70
C GLY A 95 -1.33 -3.21 5.15
N ALA A 96 -1.85 -4.42 5.35
CA ALA A 96 -2.10 -4.93 6.69
C ALA A 96 -0.78 -5.14 7.46
N GLY A 97 -0.68 -4.54 8.65
CA GLY A 97 0.53 -4.59 9.49
C GLY A 97 1.43 -3.36 9.37
N GLY A 98 1.15 -2.47 8.41
CA GLY A 98 2.06 -1.39 8.04
C GLY A 98 3.08 -1.91 7.03
#